data_AF-A0A1H5FIU0-F1
#
_entry.id   AF-A0A1H5FIU0-F1
#
_cell.length_a   1.000
_cell.length_b   1.000
_cell.length_c   1.000
_cell.angle_alpha   90.00
_cell.angle_beta   90.00
_cell.angle_gamma   90.00
#
_symmetry.space_group_name_H-M   'P 1'
#
loop_
_entity.id
_entity.type
_entity.pdbx_description
1 polymer ?
#
loop_
_entity_poly.entity_id
_entity_poly.type
_entity_poly.pdbx_seq_one_letter_code
_entity_poly.pdbx_strand_id
1 'polypeptide(L)'
;MHTTAPATSLQHLRSAVSDRVRDSFAEVMDQHADVGPEITDLGAVATDLLDGGKRLRAAFAAAGWMAFGGPELDDRIVATGAGLELFQMAALVHDDVIDDSRTRRGRPAAHHQLAMRHDELKMMTDARRYGASSAVLLGDLLLVAAMRELDEALDALPDDERRSARRLVTDMMAGVTLGQYLDIYAQSAPWSDDPSVDLDRARRVLRAKAARYSVEQPLCLGATMAGAPPDGVESCSRIGLPIGEAFQLRDDLLGVFGDPALTGKPAGDDLREGSEQCFSPPHWSVLILPTPPSSAERLAIPTLIRSCSPEHARSSPAHKPRAPSRR
;
A
#
# COMPACT_ATOMS: atom_id res chain seq x y z
N MET A 1 14.26 31.14 -0.66
CA MET A 1 13.53 29.87 -0.50
C MET A 1 14.42 28.77 -1.04
N HIS A 2 15.06 28.00 -0.17
CA HIS A 2 15.91 26.89 -0.58
C HIS A 2 15.00 25.72 -0.95
N THR A 3 14.92 25.39 -2.23
CA THR A 3 14.31 24.15 -2.72
C THR A 3 15.18 23.00 -2.23
N THR A 4 14.73 22.29 -1.20
CA THR A 4 15.26 20.99 -0.80
C THR A 4 15.15 20.02 -1.97
N ALA A 5 16.19 19.23 -2.22
CA ALA A 5 16.16 18.26 -3.31
C ALA A 5 15.05 17.21 -3.04
N PRO A 6 14.29 16.76 -4.06
CA PRO A 6 13.14 15.86 -3.88
C PRO A 6 13.48 14.51 -3.22
N ALA A 7 14.73 14.05 -3.32
CA ALA A 7 15.19 12.85 -2.61
C ALA A 7 15.33 13.07 -1.10
N THR A 8 15.76 14.26 -0.67
CA THR A 8 15.89 14.64 0.74
C THR A 8 14.52 14.83 1.38
N SER A 9 13.57 15.38 0.62
CA SER A 9 12.17 15.54 1.00
C SER A 9 11.49 14.24 1.42
N LEU A 10 11.51 13.23 0.53
CA LEU A 10 10.90 11.93 0.80
C LEU A 10 11.57 11.19 1.96
N GLN A 11 12.86 11.43 2.18
CA GLN A 11 13.58 10.84 3.28
C GLN A 11 13.15 11.42 4.63
N HIS A 12 12.92 12.73 4.72
CA HIS A 12 12.38 13.37 5.92
C HIS A 12 10.96 12.90 6.22
N LEU A 13 10.08 12.87 5.21
CA LEU A 13 8.72 12.33 5.36
C LEU A 13 8.75 10.88 5.86
N ARG A 14 9.58 10.04 5.24
CA ARG A 14 9.72 8.64 5.63
C ARG A 14 10.18 8.48 7.08
N SER A 15 11.11 9.32 7.54
CA SER A 15 11.56 9.31 8.93
C SER A 15 10.41 9.70 9.85
N ALA A 16 9.78 10.85 9.61
CA ALA A 16 8.68 11.38 10.43
C ALA A 16 7.52 10.38 10.54
N VAL A 17 7.13 9.76 9.42
CA VAL A 17 6.09 8.72 9.42
C VAL A 17 6.53 7.48 10.19
N SER A 18 7.79 7.07 10.06
CA SER A 18 8.28 5.89 10.79
C SER A 18 8.36 6.13 12.30
N ASP A 19 8.70 7.34 12.72
CA ASP A 19 8.67 7.75 14.11
C ASP A 19 7.23 7.78 14.62
N ARG A 20 6.33 8.45 13.89
CA ARG A 20 4.91 8.54 14.26
C ARG A 20 4.21 7.18 14.34
N VAL A 21 4.53 6.23 13.45
CA VAL A 21 4.00 4.85 13.50
C VAL A 21 4.38 4.17 14.82
N ARG A 22 5.65 4.30 15.24
CA ARG A 22 6.14 3.69 16.48
C ARG A 22 5.52 4.35 17.70
N ASP A 23 5.53 5.68 17.72
CA ASP A 23 5.01 6.47 18.83
C ASP A 23 3.51 6.24 19.02
N SER A 24 2.74 6.21 17.92
CA SER A 24 1.30 5.99 17.95
C SER A 24 0.94 4.64 18.58
N PHE A 25 1.60 3.56 18.16
CA PHE A 25 1.33 2.24 18.71
C PHE A 25 1.82 2.11 20.16
N ALA A 26 2.99 2.68 20.48
CA ALA A 26 3.50 2.72 21.85
C ALA A 26 2.51 3.46 22.77
N GLU A 27 1.94 4.58 22.33
CA GLU A 27 0.96 5.33 23.11
C GLU A 27 -0.32 4.52 23.36
N VAL A 28 -0.79 3.73 22.39
CA VAL A 28 -1.91 2.80 22.58
C VAL A 28 -1.60 1.78 23.67
N MET A 29 -0.39 1.21 23.67
CA MET A 29 0.05 0.26 24.70
C MET A 29 0.17 0.91 26.08
N ASP A 30 0.77 2.09 26.15
CA ASP A 30 0.98 2.85 27.40
C ASP A 30 -0.34 3.28 28.03
N GLN A 31 -1.31 3.71 27.23
CA GLN A 31 -2.66 4.08 27.68
C GLN A 31 -3.44 2.92 28.32
N HIS A 32 -3.05 1.67 28.01
CA HIS A 32 -3.71 0.45 28.48
C HIS A 32 -2.78 -0.43 29.32
N ALA A 33 -1.70 0.14 29.87
CA ALA A 33 -0.73 -0.60 30.68
C ALA A 33 -1.35 -1.19 31.97
N ASP A 34 -2.53 -0.71 32.39
CA ASP A 34 -3.28 -1.20 33.55
C ASP A 34 -4.04 -2.51 33.27
N VAL A 35 -4.21 -2.91 32.00
CA VAL A 35 -4.89 -4.16 31.62
C VAL A 35 -4.15 -5.39 32.16
N GLY A 36 -2.82 -5.37 32.15
CA GLY A 36 -1.99 -6.44 32.69
C GLY A 36 -0.59 -6.48 32.06
N PRO A 37 0.45 -6.91 32.80
CA PRO A 37 1.82 -6.96 32.29
C PRO A 37 1.99 -7.90 31.10
N GLU A 38 1.11 -8.88 30.91
CA GLU A 38 1.14 -9.88 29.84
C GLU A 38 1.00 -9.26 28.44
N ILE A 39 0.41 -8.07 28.33
CA ILE A 39 0.26 -7.39 27.02
C ILE A 39 1.61 -6.94 26.44
N THR A 40 2.67 -6.87 27.27
CA THR A 40 4.01 -6.45 26.86
C THR A 40 4.56 -7.33 25.75
N ASP A 41 4.26 -8.63 25.75
CA ASP A 41 4.72 -9.57 24.73
C ASP A 41 4.08 -9.30 23.36
N LEU A 42 2.79 -8.93 23.36
CA LEU A 42 2.09 -8.51 22.14
C LEU A 42 2.71 -7.22 21.59
N GLY A 43 3.01 -6.26 22.47
CA GLY A 43 3.65 -4.99 22.11
C GLY A 43 5.07 -5.17 21.55
N ALA A 44 5.84 -6.13 22.07
CA ALA A 44 7.16 -6.45 21.56
C ALA A 44 7.12 -6.98 20.12
N VAL A 45 6.19 -7.90 19.81
CA VAL A 45 5.98 -8.41 18.45
C VAL A 45 5.54 -7.29 17.52
N ALA A 46 4.63 -6.43 17.96
CA ALA A 46 4.21 -5.27 17.17
C ALA A 46 5.40 -4.34 16.85
N THR A 47 6.24 -4.04 17.83
CA THR A 47 7.42 -3.19 17.66
C THR A 47 8.38 -3.75 16.62
N ASP A 48 8.61 -5.07 16.63
CA ASP A 48 9.46 -5.76 15.66
C ASP A 48 8.92 -5.63 14.22
N LEU A 49 7.60 -5.74 14.05
CA LEU A 49 6.92 -5.65 12.77
C LEU A 49 6.90 -4.22 12.21
N LEU A 50 6.71 -3.23 13.09
CA LEU A 50 6.62 -1.82 12.73
C LEU A 50 7.98 -1.22 12.34
N ASP A 51 9.07 -1.90 12.70
CA ASP A 51 10.42 -1.52 12.29
C ASP A 51 10.62 -1.70 10.78
N GLY A 52 10.92 -0.59 10.10
CA GLY A 52 11.18 -0.54 8.67
C GLY A 52 9.93 -0.50 7.76
N GLY A 53 10.18 -0.66 6.46
CA GLY A 53 9.19 -0.43 5.40
C GLY A 53 9.55 0.75 4.49
N LYS A 54 9.05 0.69 3.26
CA LYS A 54 9.32 1.70 2.22
C LYS A 54 8.47 2.96 2.39
N ARG A 55 7.41 2.90 3.21
CA ARG A 55 6.45 3.98 3.46
C ARG A 55 5.82 4.55 2.17
N LEU A 56 5.55 3.67 1.20
CA LEU A 56 5.09 4.07 -0.14
C LEU A 56 3.70 4.70 -0.11
N ARG A 57 2.79 4.18 0.73
CA ARG A 57 1.42 4.72 0.84
C ARG A 57 1.45 6.14 1.39
N ALA A 58 2.26 6.35 2.43
CA ALA A 58 2.51 7.68 2.96
C ALA A 58 3.12 8.63 1.91
N ALA A 59 4.07 8.15 1.10
CA ALA A 59 4.65 8.95 0.02
C ALA A 59 3.63 9.35 -1.05
N PHE A 60 2.72 8.46 -1.45
CA PHE A 60 1.66 8.80 -2.40
C PHE A 60 0.62 9.76 -1.79
N ALA A 61 0.27 9.61 -0.51
CA ALA A 61 -0.56 10.59 0.18
C ALA A 61 0.09 11.98 0.22
N ALA A 62 1.37 12.06 0.57
CA ALA A 62 2.09 13.33 0.55
C ALA A 62 2.20 13.92 -0.88
N ALA A 63 2.39 13.09 -1.91
CA ALA A 63 2.41 13.55 -3.29
C ALA A 63 1.08 14.19 -3.71
N GLY A 64 -0.04 13.59 -3.33
CA GLY A 64 -1.38 14.15 -3.59
C GLY A 64 -1.58 15.47 -2.86
N TRP A 65 -1.19 15.52 -1.59
CA TRP A 65 -1.25 16.74 -0.78
C TRP A 65 -0.45 17.90 -1.37
N MET A 66 0.82 17.64 -1.72
CA MET A 66 1.71 18.64 -2.30
C MET A 66 1.25 19.11 -3.69
N ALA A 67 0.66 18.22 -4.49
CA ALA A 67 0.17 18.55 -5.83
C ALA A 67 -0.92 19.64 -5.82
N PHE A 68 -1.63 19.81 -4.69
CA PHE A 68 -2.69 20.79 -4.50
C PHE A 68 -2.33 21.87 -3.47
N GLY A 69 -1.03 22.09 -3.23
CA GLY A 69 -0.53 23.24 -2.46
C GLY A 69 -0.33 22.98 -0.97
N GLY A 70 -0.50 21.74 -0.52
CA GLY A 70 -0.14 21.34 0.83
C GLY A 70 1.38 21.43 1.08
N PRO A 71 1.82 21.82 2.29
CA PRO A 71 3.25 21.87 2.63
C PRO A 71 3.89 20.49 2.64
N GLU A 72 5.19 20.45 2.31
CA GLU A 72 5.99 19.23 2.15
C GLU A 72 6.03 18.35 3.40
N LEU A 73 6.11 18.97 4.58
CA LEU A 73 6.03 18.30 5.87
C LEU A 73 4.94 18.99 6.70
N ASP A 74 3.90 18.24 7.01
CA ASP A 74 2.72 18.67 7.76
C ASP A 74 2.28 17.54 8.67
N ASP A 75 1.96 17.85 9.93
CA ASP A 75 1.57 16.85 10.91
C ASP A 75 0.36 16.03 10.46
N ARG A 76 -0.58 16.64 9.70
CA ARG A 76 -1.75 15.92 9.16
C ARG A 76 -1.35 14.86 8.16
N ILE A 77 -0.35 15.11 7.32
CA ILE A 77 0.12 14.14 6.33
C ILE A 77 1.04 13.10 6.96
N VAL A 78 1.81 13.47 7.98
CA VAL A 78 2.57 12.49 8.77
C VAL A 78 1.62 11.53 9.49
N ALA A 79 0.57 12.04 10.14
CA ALA A 79 -0.47 11.24 10.79
C ALA A 79 -1.25 10.37 9.79
N THR A 80 -1.69 10.93 8.65
CA THR A 80 -2.30 10.14 7.57
C THR A 80 -1.36 9.04 7.08
N GLY A 81 -0.09 9.36 6.87
CA GLY A 81 0.92 8.39 6.48
C GLY A 81 1.09 7.28 7.52
N ALA A 82 1.12 7.63 8.80
CA ALA A 82 1.21 6.66 9.89
C ALA A 82 -0.02 5.75 9.95
N GLY A 83 -1.22 6.31 9.83
CA GLY A 83 -2.47 5.56 9.79
C GLY A 83 -2.54 4.58 8.62
N LEU A 84 -2.12 5.01 7.41
CA LEU A 84 -2.03 4.11 6.24
C LEU A 84 -1.04 2.96 6.44
N GLU A 85 0.10 3.23 7.09
CA GLU A 85 1.14 2.22 7.30
C GLU A 85 0.79 1.25 8.45
N LEU A 86 0.09 1.72 9.48
CA LEU A 86 -0.50 0.89 10.53
C LEU A 86 -1.61 0.00 9.96
N PHE A 87 -2.50 0.55 9.12
CA PHE A 87 -3.52 -0.22 8.42
C PHE A 87 -2.90 -1.28 7.51
N GLN A 88 -1.81 -0.95 6.79
CA GLN A 88 -1.05 -1.94 6.03
C GLN A 88 -0.50 -3.03 6.93
N MET A 89 0.03 -2.70 8.11
CA MET A 89 0.58 -3.72 9.00
C MET A 89 -0.52 -4.63 9.54
N ALA A 90 -1.67 -4.08 9.92
CA ALA A 90 -2.84 -4.86 10.30
C ALA A 90 -3.24 -5.87 9.21
N ALA A 91 -3.37 -5.39 7.96
CA ALA A 91 -3.68 -6.24 6.83
C ALA A 91 -2.64 -7.35 6.62
N LEU A 92 -1.33 -7.06 6.71
CA LEU A 92 -0.27 -8.06 6.57
C LEU A 92 -0.29 -9.10 7.69
N VAL A 93 -0.53 -8.69 8.94
CA VAL A 93 -0.63 -9.62 10.07
C VAL A 93 -1.79 -10.59 9.89
N HIS A 94 -2.94 -10.10 9.43
CA HIS A 94 -4.10 -10.94 9.13
C HIS A 94 -3.86 -11.85 7.91
N ASP A 95 -3.33 -11.31 6.81
CA ASP A 95 -2.95 -12.04 5.59
C ASP A 95 -1.97 -13.18 5.92
N ASP A 96 -0.94 -12.91 6.74
CA ASP A 96 0.02 -13.94 7.17
C ASP A 96 -0.65 -15.11 7.91
N VAL A 97 -1.70 -14.85 8.71
CA VAL A 97 -2.45 -15.90 9.41
C VAL A 97 -3.35 -16.67 8.45
N ILE A 98 -4.01 -15.98 7.52
CA ILE A 98 -4.91 -16.58 6.53
C ILE A 98 -4.13 -17.52 5.61
N ASP A 99 -2.95 -17.10 5.17
CA ASP A 99 -2.12 -17.82 4.20
C ASP A 99 -1.12 -18.78 4.87
N ASP A 100 -1.13 -18.89 6.21
CA ASP A 100 -0.16 -19.69 6.99
C ASP A 100 1.31 -19.35 6.69
N SER A 101 1.57 -18.06 6.41
CA SER A 101 2.88 -17.55 6.00
C SER A 101 3.90 -17.66 7.14
N ARG A 102 5.04 -18.31 6.88
CA ARG A 102 6.07 -18.50 7.92
C ARG A 102 6.87 -17.24 8.23
N THR A 103 7.08 -16.38 7.23
CA THR A 103 8.00 -15.26 7.31
C THR A 103 7.44 -13.99 6.68
N ARG A 104 7.79 -12.84 7.27
CA ARG A 104 7.49 -11.51 6.78
C ARG A 104 8.74 -10.65 6.84
N ARG A 105 9.15 -10.09 5.69
CA ARG A 105 10.34 -9.22 5.57
C ARG A 105 11.62 -9.85 6.16
N GLY A 106 11.84 -11.14 5.92
CA GLY A 106 12.98 -11.89 6.43
C GLY A 106 12.95 -12.26 7.93
N ARG A 107 11.85 -11.95 8.65
CA ARG A 107 11.61 -12.32 10.04
C ARG A 107 10.46 -13.32 10.15
N PRO A 108 10.29 -14.07 11.25
CA PRO A 108 9.09 -14.89 11.46
C PRO A 108 7.83 -14.02 11.42
N ALA A 109 6.74 -14.52 10.82
CA ALA A 109 5.46 -13.84 10.83
C ALA A 109 4.90 -13.70 12.26
N ALA A 110 3.98 -12.75 12.49
CA ALA A 110 3.49 -12.41 13.83
C ALA A 110 2.98 -13.62 14.62
N HIS A 111 2.18 -14.49 13.98
CA HIS A 111 1.64 -15.68 14.63
C HIS A 111 2.72 -16.72 14.99
N HIS A 112 3.81 -16.77 14.23
CA HIS A 112 4.97 -17.58 14.58
C HIS A 112 5.79 -16.99 15.73
N GLN A 113 6.00 -15.67 15.75
CA GLN A 113 6.68 -15.00 16.88
C GLN A 113 5.91 -15.23 18.20
N LEU A 114 4.59 -15.09 18.15
CA LEU A 114 3.71 -15.31 19.31
C LEU A 114 3.68 -16.79 19.74
N ALA A 115 3.72 -17.73 18.80
CA ALA A 115 3.86 -19.16 19.13
C ALA A 115 5.21 -19.48 19.79
N MET A 116 6.31 -18.89 19.30
CA MET A 116 7.63 -19.04 19.95
C MET A 116 7.62 -18.47 21.37
N ARG A 117 6.95 -17.33 21.57
CA ARG A 117 6.84 -16.70 22.89
C ARG A 117 6.05 -17.56 23.88
N HIS A 118 5.00 -18.22 23.41
CA HIS A 118 4.23 -19.19 24.19
C HIS A 118 5.13 -20.32 24.72
N ASP A 119 5.98 -20.89 23.86
CA ASP A 119 6.94 -21.93 24.24
C ASP A 119 7.99 -21.42 25.24
N GLU A 120 8.52 -20.22 25.03
CA GLU A 120 9.49 -19.58 25.94
C GLU A 120 8.92 -19.38 27.35
N LEU A 121 7.65 -18.96 27.42
CA LEU A 121 6.91 -18.75 28.66
C LEU A 121 6.38 -20.06 29.27
N LYS A 122 6.58 -21.20 28.60
CA LYS A 122 6.11 -22.54 29.01
C LYS A 122 4.62 -22.55 29.30
N MET A 123 3.86 -21.84 28.47
CA MET A 123 2.42 -21.73 28.63
C MET A 123 1.74 -23.06 28.34
N MET A 124 0.54 -23.23 28.89
CA MET A 124 -0.28 -24.41 28.62
C MET A 124 -0.98 -24.24 27.26
N THR A 125 -1.47 -25.34 26.69
CA THR A 125 -2.20 -25.42 25.39
C THR A 125 -1.31 -25.35 24.13
N ASP A 126 -1.94 -25.32 22.95
CA ASP A 126 -1.28 -25.41 21.65
C ASP A 126 -0.69 -24.05 21.22
N ALA A 127 0.64 -24.00 21.05
CA ALA A 127 1.38 -22.79 20.70
C ALA A 127 0.93 -22.19 19.35
N ARG A 128 0.62 -23.05 18.36
CA ARG A 128 0.19 -22.61 17.03
C ARG A 128 -1.14 -21.86 17.10
N ARG A 129 -2.12 -22.44 17.81
CA ARG A 129 -3.42 -21.81 18.02
C ARG A 129 -3.30 -20.52 18.82
N TYR A 130 -2.49 -20.52 19.88
CA TYR A 130 -2.21 -19.30 20.66
C TYR A 130 -1.63 -18.20 19.76
N GLY A 131 -0.62 -18.52 18.96
CA GLY A 131 0.02 -17.58 18.04
C GLY A 131 -0.95 -17.02 17.00
N ALA A 132 -1.75 -17.87 16.35
CA ALA A 132 -2.73 -17.45 15.36
C ALA A 132 -3.83 -16.56 15.97
N SER A 133 -4.40 -16.96 17.11
CA SER A 133 -5.44 -16.15 17.78
C SER A 133 -4.89 -14.81 18.29
N SER A 134 -3.67 -14.80 18.82
CA SER A 134 -3.02 -13.58 19.29
C SER A 134 -2.65 -12.63 18.13
N ALA A 135 -2.24 -13.17 16.98
CA ALA A 135 -1.95 -12.37 15.79
C ALA A 135 -3.21 -11.70 15.20
N VAL A 136 -4.37 -12.38 15.23
CA VAL A 136 -5.65 -11.77 14.85
C VAL A 136 -5.92 -10.52 15.70
N LEU A 137 -5.77 -10.64 17.03
CA LEU A 137 -5.97 -9.53 17.96
C LEU A 137 -4.91 -8.43 17.79
N LEU A 138 -3.67 -8.78 17.47
CA LEU A 138 -2.64 -7.79 17.13
C LEU A 138 -3.02 -6.98 15.89
N GLY A 139 -3.52 -7.64 14.84
CA GLY A 139 -4.00 -6.95 13.65
C GLY A 139 -5.18 -6.03 13.95
N ASP A 140 -6.10 -6.44 14.81
CA ASP A 140 -7.22 -5.60 15.26
C ASP A 140 -6.72 -4.36 16.04
N LEU A 141 -5.73 -4.53 16.91
CA LEU A 141 -5.14 -3.42 17.67
C LEU A 141 -4.37 -2.45 16.77
N LEU A 142 -3.66 -2.95 15.76
CA LEU A 142 -3.01 -2.13 14.74
C LEU A 142 -4.03 -1.35 13.90
N LEU A 143 -5.19 -1.95 13.59
CA LEU A 143 -6.29 -1.25 12.93
C LEU A 143 -6.88 -0.14 13.82
N VAL A 144 -7.01 -0.37 15.13
CA VAL A 144 -7.43 0.67 16.09
C VAL A 144 -6.43 1.83 16.09
N ALA A 145 -5.13 1.55 16.17
CA ALA A 145 -4.09 2.59 16.09
C ALA A 145 -4.14 3.35 14.76
N ALA A 146 -4.36 2.64 13.64
CA ALA A 146 -4.50 3.25 12.32
C ALA A 146 -5.67 4.24 12.27
N MET A 147 -6.84 3.85 12.80
CA MET A 147 -8.02 4.71 12.87
C MET A 147 -7.78 5.95 13.73
N ARG A 148 -7.08 5.81 14.86
CA ARG A 148 -6.75 6.94 15.74
C ARG A 148 -5.94 8.01 14.99
N GLU A 149 -4.91 7.60 14.25
CA GLU A 149 -4.08 8.50 13.45
C GLU A 149 -4.85 9.16 12.30
N LEU A 150 -5.69 8.39 11.61
CA LEU A 150 -6.50 8.93 10.53
C LEU A 150 -7.54 9.91 11.05
N ASP A 151 -8.23 9.60 12.15
CA ASP A 151 -9.21 10.53 12.75
C ASP A 151 -8.53 11.83 13.19
N GLU A 152 -7.37 11.76 13.87
CA GLU A 152 -6.61 12.95 14.27
C GLU A 152 -6.19 13.80 13.07
N ALA A 153 -5.69 13.18 11.99
CA ALA A 153 -5.30 13.87 10.77
C ALA A 153 -6.49 14.57 10.08
N LEU A 154 -7.65 13.94 10.09
CA LEU A 154 -8.84 14.42 9.40
C LEU A 154 -9.62 15.46 10.21
N ASP A 155 -9.57 15.41 11.54
CA ASP A 155 -10.28 16.36 12.40
C ASP A 155 -9.74 17.79 12.29
N ALA A 156 -8.48 17.94 11.91
CA ALA A 156 -7.84 19.23 11.64
C ALA A 156 -8.22 19.86 10.27
N LEU A 157 -9.08 19.21 9.48
CA LEU A 157 -9.51 19.70 8.16
C LEU A 157 -10.84 20.47 8.22
N PRO A 158 -11.11 21.36 7.24
CA PRO A 158 -12.42 21.95 7.09
C PRO A 158 -13.48 20.87 6.79
N ASP A 159 -14.76 21.18 7.07
CA ASP A 159 -15.84 20.20 7.14
C ASP A 159 -16.06 19.39 5.85
N ASP A 160 -15.91 20.02 4.69
CA ASP A 160 -16.16 19.38 3.39
C ASP A 160 -15.02 18.43 2.99
N GLU A 161 -13.77 18.84 3.16
CA GLU A 161 -12.57 18.02 2.98
C GLU A 161 -12.55 16.87 3.99
N ARG A 162 -12.83 17.15 5.27
CA ARG A 162 -12.92 16.13 6.33
C ARG A 162 -13.93 15.05 5.96
N ARG A 163 -15.15 15.45 5.56
CA ARG A 163 -16.20 14.50 5.19
C ARG A 163 -15.83 13.69 3.96
N SER A 164 -15.20 14.30 2.97
CA SER A 164 -14.79 13.64 1.73
C SER A 164 -13.64 12.66 1.97
N ALA A 165 -12.63 13.07 2.73
CA ALA A 165 -11.51 12.23 3.11
C ALA A 165 -11.95 11.05 3.98
N ARG A 166 -12.85 11.26 4.97
CA ARG A 166 -13.43 10.16 5.78
C ARG A 166 -14.14 9.11 4.93
N ARG A 167 -14.93 9.53 3.92
CA ARG A 167 -15.55 8.58 2.98
C ARG A 167 -14.51 7.78 2.22
N LEU A 168 -13.50 8.45 1.68
CA LEU A 168 -12.44 7.79 0.91
C LEU A 168 -11.65 6.78 1.76
N VAL A 169 -11.35 7.11 3.02
CA VAL A 169 -10.69 6.19 3.97
C VAL A 169 -11.54 4.95 4.20
N THR A 170 -12.84 5.11 4.50
CA THR A 170 -13.74 3.98 4.72
C THR A 170 -13.88 3.11 3.46
N ASP A 171 -14.03 3.73 2.29
CA ASP A 171 -14.13 3.03 1.00
C ASP A 171 -12.84 2.26 0.67
N MET A 172 -11.68 2.84 1.00
CA MET A 172 -10.38 2.21 0.86
C MET A 172 -10.23 0.98 1.76
N MET A 173 -10.54 1.10 3.05
CA MET A 173 -10.46 -0.01 3.99
C MET A 173 -11.42 -1.13 3.60
N ALA A 174 -12.67 -0.81 3.27
CA ALA A 174 -13.64 -1.79 2.80
C ALA A 174 -13.19 -2.46 1.49
N GLY A 175 -12.64 -1.68 0.55
CA GLY A 175 -12.12 -2.19 -0.72
C GLY A 175 -11.00 -3.21 -0.55
N VAL A 176 -10.04 -2.95 0.34
CA VAL A 176 -8.95 -3.88 0.66
C VAL A 176 -9.49 -5.16 1.29
N THR A 177 -10.36 -5.05 2.30
CA THR A 177 -10.94 -6.21 2.99
C THR A 177 -11.74 -7.10 2.04
N LEU A 178 -12.57 -6.50 1.18
CA LEU A 178 -13.30 -7.23 0.15
C LEU A 178 -12.37 -7.81 -0.91
N GLY A 179 -11.29 -7.11 -1.26
CA GLY A 179 -10.24 -7.61 -2.13
C GLY A 179 -9.55 -8.85 -1.56
N GLN A 180 -9.23 -8.85 -0.26
CA GLN A 180 -8.68 -10.01 0.44
C GLN A 180 -9.65 -11.20 0.43
N TYR A 181 -10.93 -10.94 0.70
CA TYR A 181 -11.95 -12.00 0.60
C TYR A 181 -12.05 -12.58 -0.82
N LEU A 182 -12.00 -11.72 -1.85
CA LEU A 182 -12.01 -12.18 -3.24
C LEU A 182 -10.78 -13.03 -3.58
N ASP A 183 -9.63 -12.74 -2.96
CA ASP A 183 -8.40 -13.53 -3.12
C ASP A 183 -8.59 -14.95 -2.55
N ILE A 184 -9.04 -15.05 -1.29
CA ILE A 184 -9.36 -16.33 -0.64
C ILE A 184 -10.40 -17.12 -1.45
N TYR A 185 -11.45 -16.42 -1.92
CA TYR A 185 -12.46 -17.03 -2.78
C TYR A 185 -11.86 -17.55 -4.09
N ALA A 186 -10.99 -16.78 -4.74
CA ALA A 186 -10.36 -17.17 -6.00
C ALA A 186 -9.49 -18.42 -5.85
N GLN A 187 -8.80 -18.59 -4.72
CA GLN A 187 -8.00 -19.77 -4.39
C GLN A 187 -8.85 -21.03 -4.12
N SER A 188 -10.10 -20.84 -3.68
CA SER A 188 -11.01 -21.94 -3.34
C SER A 188 -11.99 -22.29 -4.48
N ALA A 189 -12.25 -21.35 -5.37
CA ALA A 189 -13.22 -21.51 -6.45
C ALA A 189 -12.65 -22.41 -7.57
N PRO A 190 -13.50 -23.22 -8.23
CA PRO A 190 -13.05 -24.00 -9.36
C PRO A 190 -12.60 -23.09 -10.51
N TRP A 191 -11.64 -23.60 -11.27
CA TRP A 191 -11.23 -23.02 -12.55
C TRP A 191 -12.39 -23.00 -13.53
N SER A 192 -12.47 -21.93 -14.32
CA SER A 192 -13.42 -21.85 -15.42
C SER A 192 -12.88 -22.59 -16.64
N ASP A 193 -13.78 -23.17 -17.44
CA ASP A 193 -13.42 -23.66 -18.77
C ASP A 193 -12.97 -22.52 -19.72
N ASP A 194 -13.32 -21.27 -19.40
CA ASP A 194 -12.89 -20.06 -20.10
C ASP A 194 -11.83 -19.30 -19.29
N PRO A 195 -10.54 -19.33 -19.70
CA PRO A 195 -9.45 -18.64 -19.00
C PRO A 195 -9.65 -17.13 -18.85
N SER A 196 -10.48 -16.50 -19.69
CA SER A 196 -10.77 -15.07 -19.59
C SER A 196 -11.55 -14.72 -18.32
N VAL A 197 -12.34 -15.65 -17.79
CA VAL A 197 -13.11 -15.49 -16.55
C VAL A 197 -12.18 -15.46 -15.34
N ASP A 198 -11.19 -16.36 -15.30
CA ASP A 198 -10.23 -16.41 -14.20
C ASP A 198 -9.25 -15.24 -14.27
N LEU A 199 -8.88 -14.80 -15.48
CA LEU A 199 -8.12 -13.56 -15.67
C LEU A 199 -8.88 -12.32 -15.19
N ASP A 200 -10.18 -12.22 -15.48
CA ASP A 200 -11.00 -11.13 -14.93
C ASP A 200 -11.08 -11.20 -13.39
N ARG A 201 -11.22 -12.41 -12.83
CA ARG A 201 -11.20 -12.62 -11.37
C ARG A 201 -9.87 -12.15 -10.76
N ALA A 202 -8.74 -12.57 -11.32
CA ALA A 202 -7.41 -12.15 -10.87
C ALA A 202 -7.21 -10.63 -10.97
N ARG A 203 -7.69 -10.00 -12.06
CA ARG A 203 -7.66 -8.52 -12.20
C ARG A 203 -8.49 -7.82 -11.15
N ARG A 204 -9.67 -8.35 -10.79
CA ARG A 204 -10.50 -7.79 -9.73
C ARG A 204 -9.82 -7.87 -8.37
N VAL A 205 -9.18 -9.01 -8.05
CA VAL A 205 -8.36 -9.16 -6.84
C VAL A 205 -7.22 -8.15 -6.82
N LEU A 206 -6.39 -8.13 -7.88
CA LEU A 206 -5.24 -7.23 -8.01
C LEU A 206 -5.65 -5.76 -7.82
N ARG A 207 -6.77 -5.35 -8.45
CA ARG A 207 -7.29 -3.98 -8.33
C ARG A 207 -7.73 -3.67 -6.90
N ALA A 208 -8.60 -4.51 -6.34
CA ALA A 208 -9.24 -4.24 -5.05
C ALA A 208 -8.27 -4.37 -3.86
N LYS A 209 -7.50 -5.47 -3.80
CA LYS A 209 -6.57 -5.78 -2.70
C LYS A 209 -5.36 -4.84 -2.70
N ALA A 210 -4.81 -4.56 -3.88
CA ALA A 210 -3.47 -3.96 -3.98
C ALA A 210 -3.42 -2.64 -4.74
N ALA A 211 -3.82 -2.60 -6.01
CA ALA A 211 -3.51 -1.45 -6.89
C ALA A 211 -4.14 -0.15 -6.38
N ARG A 212 -5.43 -0.19 -6.03
CA ARG A 212 -6.16 0.97 -5.53
C ARG A 212 -5.56 1.47 -4.23
N TYR A 213 -5.40 0.57 -3.27
CA TYR A 213 -4.95 0.92 -1.94
C TYR A 213 -3.47 1.32 -1.86
N SER A 214 -2.60 0.73 -2.67
CA SER A 214 -1.16 1.01 -2.59
C SER A 214 -0.79 2.36 -3.19
N VAL A 215 -1.60 2.88 -4.12
CA VAL A 215 -1.26 4.08 -4.90
C VAL A 215 -2.46 5.01 -5.10
N GLU A 216 -3.53 4.55 -5.76
CA GLU A 216 -4.65 5.41 -6.18
C GLU A 216 -5.30 6.14 -5.00
N GLN A 217 -5.72 5.39 -3.98
CA GLN A 217 -6.48 5.92 -2.85
C GLN A 217 -5.62 6.78 -1.91
N PRO A 218 -4.37 6.40 -1.56
CA PRO A 218 -3.49 7.33 -0.85
C PRO A 218 -3.28 8.64 -1.60
N LEU A 219 -3.03 8.59 -2.92
CA LEU A 219 -2.84 9.78 -3.74
C LEU A 219 -4.10 10.68 -3.74
N CYS A 220 -5.27 10.08 -3.96
CA CYS A 220 -6.55 10.78 -3.89
C CYS A 220 -6.85 11.33 -2.47
N LEU A 221 -6.43 10.62 -1.41
CA LEU A 221 -6.62 11.06 -0.03
C LEU A 221 -5.85 12.35 0.22
N GLY A 222 -4.56 12.36 -0.10
CA GLY A 222 -3.73 13.57 0.03
C GLY A 222 -4.29 14.76 -0.74
N ALA A 223 -4.69 14.55 -2.00
CA ALA A 223 -5.31 15.58 -2.82
C ALA A 223 -6.61 16.11 -2.19
N THR A 224 -7.48 15.20 -1.73
CA THR A 224 -8.75 15.56 -1.07
C THR A 224 -8.50 16.38 0.20
N MET A 225 -7.53 15.99 1.02
CA MET A 225 -7.18 16.72 2.24
C MET A 225 -6.67 18.13 1.93
N ALA A 226 -5.97 18.31 0.81
CA ALA A 226 -5.45 19.62 0.36
C ALA A 226 -6.52 20.51 -0.32
N GLY A 227 -7.79 20.09 -0.35
CA GLY A 227 -8.88 20.85 -0.97
C GLY A 227 -8.89 20.76 -2.49
N ALA A 228 -8.36 19.68 -3.07
CA ALA A 228 -8.43 19.48 -4.52
C ALA A 228 -9.89 19.47 -5.01
N PRO A 229 -10.19 20.17 -6.13
CA PRO A 229 -11.50 20.06 -6.75
C PRO A 229 -11.74 18.64 -7.31
N PRO A 230 -13.00 18.25 -7.58
CA PRO A 230 -13.33 16.89 -8.01
C PRO A 230 -12.56 16.39 -9.24
N ASP A 231 -12.30 17.26 -10.22
CA ASP A 231 -11.50 16.98 -11.42
C ASP A 231 -10.00 16.77 -11.11
N GLY A 232 -9.50 17.44 -10.07
CA GLY A 232 -8.18 17.23 -9.50
C GLY A 232 -8.03 15.85 -8.87
N VAL A 233 -9.01 15.44 -8.06
CA VAL A 233 -9.06 14.10 -7.44
C VAL A 233 -9.22 13.01 -8.51
N GLU A 234 -10.08 13.22 -9.51
CA GLU A 234 -10.22 12.30 -10.64
C GLU A 234 -8.90 12.15 -11.42
N SER A 235 -8.18 13.25 -11.63
CA SER A 235 -6.87 13.19 -12.28
C SER A 235 -5.84 12.39 -11.48
N CYS A 236 -5.88 12.49 -10.14
CA CYS A 236 -5.08 11.63 -9.26
C CYS A 236 -5.45 10.15 -9.44
N SER A 237 -6.74 9.82 -9.48
CA SER A 237 -7.20 8.43 -9.67
C SER A 237 -6.71 7.85 -11.00
N ARG A 238 -6.87 8.59 -12.11
CA ARG A 238 -6.41 8.15 -13.45
C ARG A 238 -4.90 7.91 -13.52
N ILE A 239 -4.11 8.63 -12.72
CA ILE A 239 -2.66 8.45 -12.63
C ILE A 239 -2.31 7.28 -11.70
N GLY A 240 -2.96 7.24 -10.53
CA GLY A 240 -2.60 6.31 -9.46
C GLY A 240 -2.97 4.87 -9.76
N LEU A 241 -4.13 4.61 -10.38
CA LEU A 241 -4.58 3.24 -10.65
C LEU A 241 -3.63 2.45 -11.56
N PRO A 242 -3.21 2.94 -12.75
CA PRO A 242 -2.26 2.21 -13.60
C PRO A 242 -0.89 2.00 -12.93
N ILE A 243 -0.43 2.96 -12.11
CA ILE A 243 0.81 2.81 -11.35
C ILE A 243 0.67 1.72 -10.29
N GLY A 244 -0.46 1.68 -9.59
CA GLY A 244 -0.78 0.62 -8.63
C GLY A 244 -0.86 -0.76 -9.28
N GLU A 245 -1.47 -0.87 -10.46
CA GLU A 245 -1.53 -2.11 -11.21
C GLU A 245 -0.13 -2.58 -11.62
N ALA A 246 0.68 -1.67 -12.17
CA ALA A 246 2.06 -1.97 -12.55
C ALA A 246 2.94 -2.34 -11.35
N PHE A 247 2.71 -1.72 -10.19
CA PHE A 247 3.40 -2.05 -8.95
C PHE A 247 3.09 -3.48 -8.52
N GLN A 248 1.81 -3.87 -8.47
CA GLN A 248 1.44 -5.22 -8.04
C GLN A 248 1.88 -6.29 -9.03
N LEU A 249 1.71 -6.06 -10.34
CA LEU A 249 2.18 -7.01 -11.36
C LEU A 249 3.70 -7.25 -11.26
N ARG A 250 4.47 -6.21 -10.93
CA ARG A 250 5.91 -6.36 -10.69
C ARG A 250 6.19 -7.15 -9.41
N ASP A 251 5.46 -6.87 -8.34
CA ASP A 251 5.64 -7.58 -7.07
C ASP A 251 5.28 -9.08 -7.24
N ASP A 252 4.22 -9.43 -7.97
CA ASP A 252 3.87 -10.81 -8.31
C ASP A 252 4.98 -11.50 -9.14
N LEU A 253 5.53 -10.80 -10.15
CA LEU A 253 6.66 -11.30 -10.93
C LEU A 253 7.91 -11.55 -10.06
N LEU A 254 8.16 -10.68 -9.09
CA LEU A 254 9.27 -10.84 -8.14
C LEU A 254 9.00 -11.96 -7.12
N GLY A 255 7.76 -12.17 -6.69
CA GLY A 255 7.43 -13.28 -5.78
C GLY A 255 7.64 -14.65 -6.42
N VAL A 256 7.39 -14.77 -7.72
CA VAL A 256 7.59 -16.01 -8.47
C VAL A 256 9.04 -16.19 -8.93
N PHE A 257 9.65 -15.16 -9.51
CA PHE A 257 10.95 -15.26 -10.20
C PHE A 257 12.10 -14.50 -9.54
N GLY A 258 11.82 -13.74 -8.47
CA GLY A 258 12.80 -12.86 -7.83
C GLY A 258 13.82 -13.61 -6.98
N ASP A 259 15.01 -13.01 -6.90
CA ASP A 259 16.08 -13.47 -6.00
C ASP A 259 15.63 -13.31 -4.54
N PRO A 260 15.68 -14.37 -3.70
CA PRO A 260 15.36 -14.30 -2.28
C PRO A 260 16.08 -13.18 -1.51
N ALA A 261 17.29 -12.81 -1.95
CA ALA A 261 18.06 -11.71 -1.38
C ALA A 261 17.40 -10.33 -1.62
N LEU A 262 16.56 -10.19 -2.65
CA LEU A 262 15.86 -8.96 -3.00
C LEU A 262 14.41 -8.94 -2.49
N THR A 263 13.75 -10.10 -2.44
CA THR A 263 12.33 -10.23 -2.06
C THR A 263 12.14 -10.37 -0.56
N GLY A 264 13.13 -10.91 0.16
CA GLY A 264 13.02 -11.23 1.59
C GLY A 264 12.11 -12.42 1.89
N LYS A 265 11.71 -13.17 0.85
CA LYS A 265 10.97 -14.44 0.89
C LYS A 265 11.70 -15.47 0.01
N PRO A 266 11.70 -16.77 0.34
CA PRO A 266 12.15 -17.80 -0.59
C PRO A 266 11.49 -17.68 -1.98
N ALA A 267 12.26 -17.95 -3.04
CA ALA A 267 11.76 -17.90 -4.41
C ALA A 267 10.64 -18.94 -4.60
N GLY A 268 9.54 -18.51 -5.22
CA GLY A 268 8.36 -19.34 -5.41
C GLY A 268 7.54 -19.54 -4.13
N ASP A 269 7.70 -18.70 -3.10
CA ASP A 269 6.79 -18.72 -1.96
C ASP A 269 5.35 -18.44 -2.37
N ASP A 270 5.12 -17.56 -3.34
CA ASP A 270 3.78 -17.37 -3.91
C ASP A 270 3.24 -18.67 -4.54
N LEU A 271 4.11 -19.54 -5.08
CA LEU A 271 3.71 -20.87 -5.57
C LEU A 271 3.30 -21.79 -4.41
N ARG A 272 4.02 -21.75 -3.29
CA ARG A 272 3.74 -22.58 -2.09
C ARG A 272 2.53 -22.10 -1.29
N GLU A 273 2.31 -20.80 -1.21
CA GLU A 273 1.25 -20.15 -0.41
C GLU A 273 -0.14 -20.26 -1.09
N GLY A 274 -0.22 -20.73 -2.35
CA GLY A 274 -1.51 -21.03 -2.98
C GLY A 274 -1.55 -20.88 -4.50
N SER A 275 -0.49 -20.37 -5.14
CA SER A 275 -0.50 -20.23 -6.60
C SER A 275 -0.11 -21.51 -7.37
N GLU A 276 0.08 -22.66 -6.71
CA GLU A 276 0.13 -23.97 -7.42
C GLU A 276 -1.05 -24.15 -8.38
N GLN A 277 -2.20 -23.55 -8.06
CA GLN A 277 -3.37 -23.56 -8.94
C GLN A 277 -3.31 -22.49 -10.04
N CYS A 278 -2.86 -21.27 -9.77
CA CYS A 278 -2.75 -20.20 -10.79
C CYS A 278 -1.66 -20.46 -11.84
N PHE A 279 -0.71 -21.36 -11.54
CA PHE A 279 0.41 -21.70 -12.40
C PHE A 279 0.34 -23.12 -13.02
N SER A 280 -0.81 -23.80 -12.92
CA SER A 280 -1.03 -25.07 -13.62
C SER A 280 -1.18 -24.86 -15.15
N PRO A 281 -0.50 -25.62 -16.03
CA PRO A 281 -0.65 -25.49 -17.48
C PRO A 281 -2.10 -25.76 -17.93
N PRO A 282 -2.69 -24.96 -18.86
CA PRO A 282 -2.02 -24.07 -19.81
C PRO A 282 -1.99 -22.56 -19.43
N HIS A 283 -2.15 -22.19 -18.15
CA HIS A 283 -2.47 -20.80 -17.75
C HIS A 283 -1.29 -19.82 -17.62
N TRP A 284 -0.04 -20.26 -17.81
CA TRP A 284 1.17 -19.39 -17.79
C TRP A 284 1.20 -18.30 -18.87
N SER A 285 0.42 -18.47 -19.93
CA SER A 285 0.33 -17.57 -21.10
C SER A 285 -0.09 -16.14 -20.77
N VAL A 286 -0.64 -15.92 -19.56
CA VAL A 286 -1.27 -14.66 -19.15
C VAL A 286 -0.26 -13.64 -18.58
N LEU A 287 0.86 -14.09 -18.03
CA LEU A 287 1.93 -13.23 -17.49
C LEU A 287 2.93 -12.76 -18.55
N ILE A 288 2.84 -13.28 -19.77
CA ILE A 288 3.65 -12.85 -20.90
C ILE A 288 2.84 -11.84 -21.69
N LEU A 289 3.17 -10.55 -21.55
CA LEU A 289 2.79 -9.55 -22.55
C LEU A 289 3.14 -10.13 -23.93
N PRO A 290 2.19 -10.21 -24.90
CA PRO A 290 2.45 -10.86 -26.18
C PRO A 290 3.54 -10.17 -27.01
N THR A 291 4.10 -9.05 -26.53
CA THR A 291 5.32 -8.45 -27.07
C THR A 291 6.12 -7.80 -25.94
N PRO A 292 7.45 -8.02 -25.84
CA PRO A 292 8.30 -7.19 -25.00
C PRO A 292 8.28 -5.74 -25.54
N PRO A 293 8.19 -4.72 -24.68
CA PRO A 293 8.31 -3.34 -25.13
C PRO A 293 9.65 -3.15 -25.84
N SER A 294 9.59 -2.51 -27.01
CA SER A 294 10.76 -2.21 -27.80
C SER A 294 11.75 -1.38 -26.97
N SER A 295 13.04 -1.46 -27.28
CA SER A 295 14.09 -0.73 -26.58
C SER A 295 13.87 0.80 -26.49
N ALA A 296 12.96 1.36 -27.29
CA ALA A 296 12.54 2.76 -27.23
C ALA A 296 11.62 3.09 -26.03
N GLU A 297 10.80 2.16 -25.54
CA GLU A 297 9.85 2.40 -24.45
C GLU A 297 10.49 2.26 -23.06
N ARG A 298 11.60 1.52 -22.95
CA ARG A 298 12.38 1.41 -21.70
C ARG A 298 13.05 2.74 -21.30
N LEU A 299 13.23 3.66 -22.24
CA LEU A 299 13.76 5.01 -21.99
C LEU A 299 12.69 6.08 -21.71
N ALA A 300 11.39 5.74 -21.75
CA ALA A 300 10.33 6.74 -21.68
C ALA A 300 9.98 7.20 -20.25
N ILE A 301 10.24 6.39 -19.21
CA ILE A 301 9.85 6.72 -17.82
C ILE A 301 10.62 7.93 -17.25
N PRO A 302 11.95 8.07 -17.46
CA PRO A 302 12.67 9.28 -17.06
C PRO A 302 12.31 10.52 -17.91
N THR A 303 11.79 10.31 -19.13
CA THR A 303 11.51 11.37 -20.11
C THR A 303 10.13 12.01 -19.87
N LEU A 304 9.14 11.22 -19.44
CA LEU A 304 7.80 11.70 -19.03
C LEU A 304 7.86 12.62 -17.79
N ILE A 305 8.84 12.42 -16.90
CA ILE A 305 9.04 13.28 -15.71
C ILE A 305 9.64 14.65 -16.11
N ARG A 306 10.43 14.73 -17.19
CA ARG A 306 11.02 16.00 -17.66
C ARG A 306 10.03 16.90 -18.42
N SER A 307 8.98 16.35 -19.02
CA SER A 307 7.99 17.13 -19.79
C SER A 307 6.97 17.90 -18.94
N CYS A 308 6.94 17.69 -17.63
CA CYS A 308 6.00 18.37 -16.71
C CYS A 308 6.59 19.61 -16.00
N SER A 309 7.78 20.08 -16.39
CA SER A 309 8.34 21.34 -15.85
C SER A 309 7.79 22.57 -16.61
N PRO A 310 7.41 23.67 -15.93
CA PRO A 310 6.77 24.84 -16.57
C PRO A 310 7.63 25.61 -17.59
N GLU A 311 8.92 25.29 -17.70
CA GLU A 311 9.87 26.08 -18.48
C GLU A 311 9.81 25.82 -20.00
N HIS A 312 9.13 24.76 -20.48
CA HIS A 312 9.02 24.47 -21.91
C HIS A 312 7.78 25.04 -22.61
N ALA A 313 6.90 25.77 -21.89
CA ALA A 313 5.70 26.38 -22.48
C ALA A 313 5.97 27.69 -23.25
N ARG A 314 7.22 28.18 -23.34
CA ARG A 314 7.55 29.49 -23.96
C ARG A 314 8.32 29.43 -25.28
N SER A 315 8.34 28.30 -25.98
CA SER A 315 8.92 28.24 -27.32
C SER A 315 8.09 27.38 -28.27
N SER A 316 7.01 27.95 -28.79
CA SER A 316 6.38 27.46 -30.02
C SER A 316 6.32 28.61 -31.03
N PRO A 317 6.80 28.44 -32.27
CA PRO A 317 6.95 29.53 -33.22
C PRO A 317 5.59 29.98 -33.78
N ALA A 318 5.38 31.30 -33.78
CA ALA A 318 4.18 31.97 -34.25
C ALA A 318 3.77 31.52 -35.67
N HIS A 319 2.51 31.10 -35.79
CA HIS A 319 1.85 30.83 -37.05
C HIS A 319 1.58 32.16 -37.78
N LYS A 320 2.24 32.40 -38.92
CA LYS A 320 1.94 33.55 -39.80
C LYS A 320 0.59 33.34 -40.50
N PRO A 321 -0.27 34.36 -40.59
CA PRO A 321 -1.55 34.25 -41.29
C PRO A 321 -1.35 34.29 -42.82
N ARG A 322 -2.01 33.37 -43.54
CA ARG A 322 -2.14 33.39 -45.01
C ARG A 322 -3.14 34.45 -45.45
N ALA A 323 -2.76 35.26 -46.43
CA ALA A 323 -3.59 36.26 -47.10
C ALA A 323 -4.66 35.63 -48.03
N PRO A 324 -5.76 36.33 -48.36
CA PRO A 324 -6.85 35.78 -49.16
C PRO A 324 -6.59 35.92 -50.66
N SER A 325 -6.81 34.85 -51.44
CA SER A 325 -6.82 34.91 -52.90
C SER A 325 -8.23 35.20 -53.43
N ARG A 326 -8.35 36.29 -54.18
CA ARG A 326 -9.50 36.64 -55.02
C ARG A 326 -9.62 35.70 -56.22
N ARG A 327 -10.80 35.12 -56.45
CA ARG A 327 -11.63 35.23 -57.67
C ARG A 327 -12.85 34.31 -57.54
#